data_AF-A0A510TMN7-F1
#
_entry.id   AF-A0A510TMN7-F1
#
_cell.length_a   1.000
_cell.length_b   1.000
_cell.length_c   1.000
_cell.angle_alpha   90.00
_cell.angle_beta   90.00
_cell.angle_gamma   90.00
#
_symmetry.space_group_name_H-M   'P 1'
#
loop_
_entity.id
_entity.type
_entity.pdbx_description
1 polymer ?
#
loop_
_entity_poly.entity_id
_entity_poly.type
_entity_poly.pdbx_seq_one_letter_code
_entity_poly.pdbx_strand_id
1 'polypeptide(L)'
;MGGVGQGVVEVEHGDRARAAVCHPVTIATPVSTAAEPWPHASAMPSEPGRSARPCTVVVCRGCCCGVPAKRPGTDPGGQLDRLRAAAAEGGFEVRTSDCLGPCDQANVMVVRPSAEGRRAGGRPVWIGFALDDDCTSEVAEWARAGGPGAAEPPLALELQVIRAPRGARDGEGGGRGNPGAPVALNPA
;
A
#
# COMPACT_ATOMS: atom_id res chain seq x y z
N MET A 1 85.62 17.70 24.14
CA MET A 1 86.14 17.14 22.87
C MET A 1 85.32 15.90 22.56
N GLY A 2 84.60 15.91 21.42
CA GLY A 2 83.80 14.79 20.89
C GLY A 2 82.47 14.57 21.64
N GLY A 3 81.32 14.41 21.01
CA GLY A 3 80.97 14.27 19.59
C GLY A 3 79.49 13.92 19.52
N VAL A 4 78.79 14.55 18.59
CA VAL A 4 77.38 14.35 18.22
C VAL A 4 77.12 12.95 17.66
N GLY A 5 75.86 12.50 17.70
CA GLY A 5 75.41 11.42 16.81
C GLY A 5 74.13 10.72 17.26
N GLN A 6 73.00 11.16 16.69
CA GLN A 6 71.79 10.34 16.60
C GLN A 6 71.95 9.25 15.54
N GLY A 7 71.35 8.09 15.75
CA GLY A 7 70.93 7.14 14.72
C GLY A 7 69.67 6.43 15.20
N VAL A 8 68.53 6.42 14.48
CA VAL A 8 68.20 5.61 13.27
C VAL A 8 68.52 4.13 13.49
N VAL A 9 67.71 3.10 13.20
CA VAL A 9 66.49 2.92 12.40
C VAL A 9 65.90 1.54 12.76
N GLU A 10 64.58 1.42 12.65
CA GLU A 10 63.81 0.36 11.96
C GLU A 10 64.18 -1.13 12.12
N VAL A 11 63.20 -1.94 12.57
CA VAL A 11 62.98 -3.31 12.08
C VAL A 11 61.48 -3.64 12.14
N GLU A 12 60.88 -3.89 10.97
CA GLU A 12 59.56 -4.51 10.81
C GLU A 12 59.60 -6.05 10.99
N HIS A 13 58.41 -6.61 11.18
CA HIS A 13 57.94 -8.00 11.02
C HIS A 13 57.73 -8.83 12.29
N GLY A 14 56.45 -9.17 12.52
CA GLY A 14 56.06 -10.16 13.51
C GLY A 14 54.55 -10.34 13.58
N ASP A 15 53.99 -11.05 12.60
CA ASP A 15 52.73 -11.80 12.73
C ASP A 15 52.68 -12.52 14.09
N ARG A 16 51.61 -12.29 14.87
CA ARG A 16 51.05 -13.26 15.82
C ARG A 16 49.70 -12.81 16.35
N ALA A 17 48.68 -13.54 15.90
CA ALA A 17 47.38 -13.62 16.53
C ALA A 17 47.48 -13.73 18.07
N ARG A 18 46.75 -12.86 18.78
CA ARG A 18 46.31 -13.15 20.16
C ARG A 18 44.85 -12.74 20.32
N ALA A 19 44.03 -13.77 20.52
CA ALA A 19 42.66 -13.69 20.97
C ALA A 19 42.59 -12.86 22.27
N ALA A 20 41.88 -11.74 22.21
CA ALA A 20 41.45 -11.02 23.41
C ALA A 20 40.06 -11.54 23.79
N VAL A 21 40.06 -12.26 24.91
CA VAL A 21 38.95 -12.90 25.60
C VAL A 21 37.84 -11.89 25.91
N CYS A 22 36.62 -12.15 25.42
CA CYS A 22 35.39 -11.58 25.96
C CYS A 22 35.24 -12.05 27.41
N HIS A 23 35.52 -11.16 28.37
CA HIS A 23 35.09 -11.38 29.73
C HIS A 23 33.60 -11.05 29.84
N PRO A 24 32.77 -11.90 30.47
CA PRO A 24 31.37 -11.58 30.73
C PRO A 24 31.31 -10.49 31.81
N VAL A 25 30.75 -9.32 31.46
CA VAL A 25 30.29 -8.36 32.46
C VAL A 25 28.95 -8.87 33.00
N THR A 26 28.98 -9.37 34.23
CA THR A 26 27.77 -9.65 35.02
C THR A 26 27.09 -8.33 35.34
N ILE A 27 25.96 -8.05 34.69
CA ILE A 27 25.05 -6.97 35.12
C ILE A 27 24.11 -7.58 36.15
N ALA A 28 24.23 -7.11 37.39
CA ALA A 28 23.37 -7.52 38.49
C ALA A 28 21.92 -7.08 38.22
N THR A 29 20.97 -8.01 38.26
CA THR A 29 19.54 -7.74 38.30
C THR A 29 19.19 -7.18 39.67
N PRO A 30 18.54 -6.00 39.80
CA PRO A 30 17.97 -5.62 41.08
C PRO A 30 16.74 -6.49 41.36
N VAL A 31 16.73 -7.07 42.56
CA VAL A 31 15.56 -7.71 43.18
C VAL A 31 14.46 -6.66 43.39
N SER A 32 13.28 -6.93 42.84
CA SER A 32 12.10 -6.09 42.95
C SER A 32 11.52 -6.23 44.37
N THR A 33 11.74 -5.22 45.20
CA THR A 33 10.94 -5.03 46.43
C THR A 33 9.76 -4.14 46.07
N ALA A 34 8.57 -4.60 46.45
CA ALA A 34 7.25 -4.03 46.21
C ALA A 34 7.22 -2.49 46.14
N ALA A 35 6.75 -1.97 45.00
CA ALA A 35 6.24 -0.60 44.89
C ALA A 35 4.71 -0.63 44.99
N GLU A 36 4.20 0.13 45.95
CA GLU A 36 2.78 0.32 46.22
C GLU A 36 2.01 0.86 44.98
N PRO A 37 0.69 0.62 44.88
CA PRO A 37 -0.10 1.09 43.74
C PRO A 37 -0.24 2.62 43.74
N TRP A 38 0.05 3.24 42.60
CA TRP A 38 -0.04 4.68 42.38
C TRP A 38 -1.50 5.17 42.46
N PRO A 39 -1.86 6.14 43.33
CA PRO A 39 -3.23 6.57 43.55
C PRO A 39 -3.74 7.60 42.51
N HIS A 40 -3.40 7.42 41.23
CA HIS A 40 -3.92 8.27 40.15
C HIS A 40 -4.07 7.55 38.81
N ALA A 41 -4.38 6.25 38.81
CA ALA A 41 -4.96 5.59 37.64
C ALA A 41 -6.40 6.10 37.37
N SER A 42 -6.58 7.42 37.33
CA SER A 42 -7.68 8.05 36.62
C SER A 42 -7.41 7.77 35.15
N ALA A 43 -8.31 7.00 34.55
CA ALA A 43 -8.27 6.57 33.15
C ALA A 43 -7.68 7.64 32.23
N MET A 44 -6.51 7.35 31.67
CA MET A 44 -6.03 8.03 30.48
C MET A 44 -7.15 7.88 29.42
N PRO A 45 -7.64 8.97 28.79
CA PRO A 45 -8.46 8.81 27.61
C PRO A 45 -7.66 7.97 26.63
N SER A 46 -8.24 6.83 26.24
CA SER A 46 -7.61 5.88 25.35
C SER A 46 -7.06 6.63 24.13
N GLU A 47 -5.77 6.48 23.85
CA GLU A 47 -5.17 6.99 22.61
C GLU A 47 -6.09 6.61 21.45
N PRO A 48 -6.35 7.50 20.47
CA PRO A 48 -7.14 7.13 19.31
C PRO A 48 -6.40 5.99 18.60
N GLY A 49 -6.83 4.76 18.89
CA GLY A 49 -6.26 3.56 18.33
C GLY A 49 -6.26 3.75 16.82
N ARG A 50 -5.06 3.66 16.21
CA ARG A 50 -4.78 3.76 14.77
C ARG A 50 -6.06 3.99 13.96
N SER A 51 -6.33 5.24 13.59
CA SER A 51 -7.53 5.66 12.86
C SER A 51 -7.95 4.58 11.86
N ALA A 52 -9.19 4.10 12.01
CA ALA A 52 -9.69 3.00 11.21
C ALA A 52 -9.49 3.32 9.73
N ARG A 53 -8.83 2.42 8.99
CA ARG A 53 -8.54 2.65 7.56
C ARG A 53 -9.87 2.74 6.81
N PRO A 54 -10.14 3.85 6.09
CA PRO A 54 -11.35 3.97 5.28
C PRO A 54 -11.32 3.01 4.09
N CYS A 55 -12.47 2.81 3.46
CA CYS A 55 -12.54 2.16 2.15
C CYS A 55 -11.70 2.95 1.13
N THR A 56 -11.08 2.29 0.15
CA THR A 56 -10.37 2.98 -0.94
C THR A 56 -10.85 2.49 -2.29
N VAL A 57 -11.23 3.40 -3.17
CA VAL A 57 -11.45 3.14 -4.60
C VAL A 57 -10.18 3.47 -5.37
N VAL A 58 -9.64 2.52 -6.13
CA VAL A 58 -8.50 2.72 -7.02
C VAL A 58 -8.99 2.71 -8.47
N VAL A 59 -8.77 3.80 -9.20
CA VAL A 59 -9.24 3.98 -10.58
C VAL A 59 -8.09 3.81 -11.56
N CYS A 60 -8.24 2.92 -12.55
CA CYS A 60 -7.26 2.77 -13.63
C CYS A 60 -7.34 3.96 -14.59
N ARG A 61 -6.20 4.64 -14.81
CA ARG A 61 -6.08 5.78 -15.72
C ARG A 61 -5.16 5.51 -16.92
N GLY A 62 -4.84 4.23 -17.13
CA GLY A 62 -3.94 3.81 -18.19
C GLY A 62 -4.47 3.97 -19.60
N CYS A 63 -3.62 3.59 -20.56
CA CYS A 63 -3.87 3.73 -21.98
C CYS A 63 -5.19 3.09 -22.48
N CYS A 64 -5.74 2.10 -21.77
CA CYS A 64 -7.01 1.44 -22.10
C CYS A 64 -8.24 2.04 -21.38
N CYS A 65 -8.05 2.83 -20.32
CA CYS A 65 -9.13 3.35 -19.45
C CYS A 65 -9.26 4.88 -19.51
N GLY A 66 -8.15 5.60 -19.61
CA GLY A 66 -8.09 7.07 -19.55
C GLY A 66 -8.05 7.79 -20.90
N VAL A 67 -8.27 7.08 -22.02
CA VAL A 67 -8.12 7.64 -23.38
C VAL A 67 -9.49 7.68 -24.09
N PRO A 68 -10.09 8.86 -24.31
CA PRO A 68 -11.41 8.99 -24.94
C PRO A 68 -11.50 8.31 -26.31
N ALA A 69 -10.44 8.35 -27.12
CA ALA A 69 -10.40 7.68 -28.41
C ALA A 69 -10.53 6.15 -28.32
N LYS A 70 -10.13 5.54 -27.19
CA LYS A 70 -10.29 4.09 -26.94
C LYS A 70 -11.65 3.74 -26.36
N ARG A 71 -12.36 4.74 -25.80
CA ARG A 71 -13.67 4.61 -25.15
C ARG A 71 -14.59 5.77 -25.56
N PRO A 72 -15.02 5.84 -26.83
CA PRO A 72 -15.90 6.91 -27.29
C PRO A 72 -17.21 6.93 -26.49
N GLY A 73 -17.74 8.11 -26.22
CA GLY A 73 -18.99 8.29 -25.47
C GLY A 73 -18.85 8.15 -23.95
N THR A 74 -17.65 7.89 -23.43
CA THR A 74 -17.39 7.94 -21.98
C THR A 74 -16.80 9.28 -21.57
N ASP A 75 -16.96 9.65 -20.30
CA ASP A 75 -16.27 10.77 -19.68
C ASP A 75 -15.32 10.29 -18.56
N PRO A 76 -14.08 9.91 -18.93
CA PRO A 76 -13.10 9.45 -17.96
C PRO A 76 -12.68 10.55 -16.97
N GLY A 77 -12.84 11.84 -17.31
CA GLY A 77 -12.48 12.96 -16.44
C GLY A 77 -13.55 13.21 -15.39
N GLY A 78 -14.78 13.41 -15.83
CA GLY A 78 -15.93 13.62 -14.94
C GLY A 78 -16.21 12.43 -14.03
N GLN A 79 -15.93 11.19 -14.46
CA GLN A 79 -15.96 10.03 -13.54
C GLN A 79 -15.03 10.23 -12.33
N LEU A 80 -13.77 10.60 -12.57
CA LEU A 80 -12.80 10.76 -11.50
C LEU A 80 -13.15 11.94 -10.59
N ASP A 81 -13.64 13.04 -11.16
CA ASP A 81 -14.05 14.21 -10.41
C ASP A 81 -15.27 13.92 -9.53
N ARG A 82 -16.25 13.17 -10.03
CA ARG A 82 -17.38 12.70 -9.22
C ARG A 82 -16.97 11.80 -8.08
N LEU A 83 -16.08 10.83 -8.32
CA LEU A 83 -15.56 9.96 -7.27
C LEU A 83 -14.83 10.77 -6.19
N ARG A 84 -14.01 11.75 -6.60
CA ARG A 84 -13.28 12.63 -5.66
C ARG A 84 -14.22 13.52 -4.86
N ALA A 85 -15.21 14.13 -5.49
CA ALA A 85 -16.24 14.90 -4.81
C ALA A 85 -17.00 14.03 -3.79
N ALA A 86 -17.42 12.83 -4.22
CA ALA A 86 -18.11 11.89 -3.36
C ALA A 86 -17.26 11.43 -2.16
N ALA A 87 -15.95 11.29 -2.34
CA ALA A 87 -14.98 10.91 -1.31
C ALA A 87 -14.76 12.02 -0.28
N ALA A 88 -14.70 13.28 -0.71
CA ALA A 88 -14.53 14.43 0.18
C ALA A 88 -15.65 14.52 1.24
N GLU A 89 -16.85 14.08 0.88
CA GLU A 89 -18.03 14.08 1.76
C GLU A 89 -18.30 12.72 2.41
N GLY A 90 -17.70 11.65 1.87
CA GLY A 90 -18.17 10.27 2.06
C GLY A 90 -17.32 9.37 2.95
N GLY A 91 -16.22 9.89 3.52
CA GLY A 91 -15.37 9.11 4.44
C GLY A 91 -14.63 7.93 3.80
N PHE A 92 -14.45 7.93 2.48
CA PHE A 92 -13.62 6.97 1.74
C PHE A 92 -12.51 7.69 0.97
N GLU A 93 -11.54 6.93 0.46
CA GLU A 93 -10.42 7.48 -0.33
C GLU A 93 -10.53 7.12 -1.81
N VAL A 94 -10.10 8.02 -2.68
CA VAL A 94 -9.91 7.76 -4.12
C VAL A 94 -8.44 7.86 -4.47
N ARG A 95 -7.92 6.85 -5.15
CA ARG A 95 -6.56 6.79 -5.70
C ARG A 95 -6.62 6.49 -7.18
N THR A 96 -5.60 6.90 -7.92
CA THR A 96 -5.42 6.55 -9.32
C THR A 96 -4.23 5.62 -9.48
N SER A 97 -4.30 4.75 -10.47
CA SER A 97 -3.18 3.92 -10.93
C SER A 97 -3.01 4.06 -12.43
N ASP A 98 -1.77 4.08 -12.91
CA ASP A 98 -1.48 4.15 -14.33
C ASP A 98 -1.88 2.88 -15.08
N CYS A 99 -1.89 1.70 -14.44
CA CYS A 99 -2.46 0.49 -15.02
C CYS A 99 -2.79 -0.54 -13.94
N LEU A 100 -3.96 -1.17 -14.05
CA LEU A 100 -4.38 -2.26 -13.15
C LEU A 100 -4.27 -3.65 -13.77
N GLY A 101 -4.06 -3.76 -15.09
CA GLY A 101 -3.74 -5.03 -15.78
C GLY A 101 -4.84 -5.59 -16.70
N PRO A 102 -6.10 -5.80 -16.24
CA PRO A 102 -7.20 -6.34 -17.06
C PRO A 102 -7.68 -5.36 -18.14
N CYS A 103 -6.83 -5.07 -19.11
CA CYS A 103 -7.06 -4.06 -20.14
C CYS A 103 -8.24 -4.39 -21.07
N ASP A 104 -8.57 -5.67 -21.20
CA ASP A 104 -9.71 -6.22 -21.94
C ASP A 104 -11.05 -5.98 -21.23
N GLN A 105 -11.03 -5.76 -19.91
CA GLN A 105 -12.23 -5.51 -19.11
C GLN A 105 -12.68 -4.05 -19.13
N ALA A 106 -11.87 -3.13 -19.68
CA ALA A 106 -12.13 -1.70 -19.79
C ALA A 106 -12.47 -0.95 -18.48
N ASN A 107 -11.92 0.26 -18.33
CA ASN A 107 -12.16 1.16 -17.19
C ASN A 107 -12.20 0.46 -15.81
N VAL A 108 -11.13 -0.27 -15.49
CA VAL A 108 -11.09 -1.08 -14.27
C VAL A 108 -11.00 -0.21 -13.02
N MET A 109 -11.81 -0.54 -12.01
CA MET A 109 -11.73 0.00 -10.66
C MET A 109 -11.51 -1.12 -9.63
N VAL A 110 -10.87 -0.79 -8.51
CA VAL A 110 -10.72 -1.71 -7.38
C VAL A 110 -11.26 -1.05 -6.11
N VAL A 111 -12.26 -1.67 -5.50
CA VAL A 111 -12.78 -1.27 -4.19
C VAL A 111 -12.05 -2.08 -3.13
N ARG A 112 -11.16 -1.42 -2.39
CA ARG A 112 -10.44 -2.04 -1.28
C ARG A 112 -11.25 -1.88 0.01
N PRO A 113 -11.46 -2.97 0.76
CA PRO A 113 -12.24 -2.94 1.98
C PRO A 113 -11.65 -2.01 3.04
N SER A 114 -12.55 -1.36 3.78
CA SER A 114 -12.23 -0.65 5.01
C SER A 114 -11.62 -1.59 6.07
N ALA A 115 -11.12 -1.04 7.17
CA ALA A 115 -10.63 -1.85 8.29
C ALA A 115 -11.71 -2.79 8.84
N GLU A 116 -12.97 -2.35 8.88
CA GLU A 116 -14.11 -3.18 9.28
C GLU A 116 -14.43 -4.26 8.26
N GLY A 117 -14.56 -3.89 6.99
CA GLY A 117 -14.82 -4.85 5.92
C GLY A 117 -13.77 -5.95 5.86
N ARG A 118 -12.48 -5.63 6.09
CA ARG A 118 -11.43 -6.65 6.17
C ARG A 118 -11.58 -7.60 7.36
N ARG A 119 -11.96 -7.08 8.54
CA ARG A 119 -12.20 -7.91 9.74
C ARG A 119 -13.36 -8.87 9.51
N ALA A 120 -14.38 -8.43 8.77
CA ALA A 120 -15.50 -9.26 8.34
C ALA A 120 -15.14 -10.24 7.20
N GLY A 121 -13.88 -10.30 6.75
CA GLY A 121 -13.43 -11.21 5.70
C GLY A 121 -13.47 -10.63 4.29
N GLY A 122 -13.86 -9.36 4.13
CA GLY A 122 -13.83 -8.63 2.87
C GLY A 122 -12.44 -8.64 2.21
N ARG A 123 -12.43 -8.70 0.88
CA ARG A 123 -11.24 -8.65 0.03
C ARG A 123 -11.43 -7.59 -1.05
N PRO A 124 -10.35 -7.10 -1.68
CA PRO A 124 -10.49 -6.18 -2.80
C PRO A 124 -11.39 -6.76 -3.88
N VAL A 125 -12.39 -5.99 -4.30
CA VAL A 125 -13.28 -6.35 -5.41
C VAL A 125 -12.90 -5.54 -6.63
N TRP A 126 -12.83 -6.22 -7.77
CA TRP A 126 -12.41 -5.66 -9.05
C TRP A 126 -13.64 -5.48 -9.92
N ILE A 127 -13.85 -4.26 -10.40
CA ILE A 127 -14.97 -3.88 -11.26
C ILE A 127 -14.41 -3.59 -12.65
N GLY A 128 -14.96 -4.26 -13.66
CA GLY A 128 -14.69 -4.01 -15.08
C GLY A 128 -15.86 -3.28 -15.73
N PHE A 129 -15.65 -2.76 -16.94
CA PHE A 129 -16.65 -2.08 -17.76
C PHE A 129 -17.38 -0.94 -17.03
N ALA A 130 -16.71 -0.30 -16.06
CA ALA A 130 -17.28 0.74 -15.23
C ALA A 130 -17.38 2.08 -15.99
N LEU A 131 -18.11 2.11 -17.10
CA LEU A 131 -18.05 3.17 -18.10
C LEU A 131 -19.11 4.25 -17.91
N ASP A 132 -20.18 3.94 -17.18
CA ASP A 132 -21.34 4.79 -17.01
C ASP A 132 -21.40 5.46 -15.62
N ASP A 133 -22.33 6.40 -15.53
CA ASP A 133 -22.54 7.27 -14.38
C ASP A 133 -23.19 6.51 -13.20
N ASP A 134 -24.03 5.52 -13.51
CA ASP A 134 -24.74 4.71 -12.53
C ASP A 134 -23.74 3.84 -11.78
N CYS A 135 -22.88 3.10 -12.48
CA CYS A 135 -21.78 2.33 -11.92
C CYS A 135 -20.87 3.20 -11.04
N THR A 136 -20.55 4.42 -11.51
CA THR A 136 -19.71 5.37 -10.76
C THR A 136 -20.38 5.75 -9.44
N SER A 137 -21.68 6.00 -9.46
CA SER A 137 -22.47 6.38 -8.28
C SER A 137 -22.61 5.21 -7.30
N GLU A 138 -22.92 4.02 -7.81
CA GLU A 138 -23.01 2.79 -7.01
C GLU A 138 -21.68 2.44 -6.32
N VAL A 139 -20.55 2.57 -7.03
CA VAL A 139 -19.22 2.36 -6.43
C VAL A 139 -18.97 3.37 -5.31
N ALA A 140 -19.35 4.63 -5.49
CA ALA A 140 -19.18 5.66 -4.47
C ALA A 140 -20.06 5.39 -3.23
N GLU A 141 -21.32 5.01 -3.42
CA GLU A 141 -22.25 4.66 -2.35
C GLU A 141 -21.77 3.41 -1.59
N TRP A 142 -21.33 2.38 -2.29
CA TRP A 142 -20.79 1.18 -1.67
C TRP A 142 -19.50 1.48 -0.89
N ALA A 143 -18.62 2.33 -1.42
CA ALA A 143 -17.41 2.75 -0.72
C ALA A 143 -17.71 3.57 0.55
N ARG A 144 -18.72 4.45 0.50
CA ARG A 144 -19.26 5.18 1.68
C ARG A 144 -19.78 4.23 2.75
N ALA A 145 -20.44 3.14 2.35
CA ALA A 145 -20.90 2.09 3.25
C ALA A 145 -19.77 1.17 3.78
N GLY A 146 -18.51 1.47 3.47
CA GLY A 146 -17.33 0.73 3.94
C GLY A 146 -16.81 -0.33 2.97
N GLY A 147 -17.50 -0.54 1.85
CA GLY A 147 -17.10 -1.44 0.76
C GLY A 147 -17.18 -2.93 1.11
N PRO A 148 -16.41 -3.78 0.40
CA PRO A 148 -16.49 -5.23 0.53
C PRO A 148 -16.40 -5.74 1.97
N GLY A 149 -17.33 -6.61 2.34
CA GLY A 149 -17.42 -7.23 3.66
C GLY A 149 -18.02 -6.34 4.76
N ALA A 150 -18.09 -5.02 4.56
CA ALA A 150 -18.84 -4.11 5.45
C ALA A 150 -20.27 -3.89 4.94
N ALA A 151 -20.45 -3.82 3.62
CA ALA A 151 -21.74 -3.72 2.95
C ALA A 151 -21.78 -4.67 1.73
N GLU A 152 -22.98 -5.14 1.40
CA GLU A 152 -23.21 -5.94 0.18
C GLU A 152 -23.07 -5.04 -1.05
N PRO A 153 -22.41 -5.50 -2.14
CA PRO A 153 -22.42 -4.78 -3.40
C PRO A 153 -23.85 -4.65 -3.96
N PRO A 154 -24.19 -3.52 -4.58
CA PRO A 154 -25.37 -3.42 -5.43
C PRO A 154 -25.38 -4.51 -6.51
N LEU A 155 -26.55 -5.07 -6.81
CA LEU A 155 -26.72 -6.17 -7.77
C LEU A 155 -26.18 -5.82 -9.17
N ALA A 156 -26.30 -4.55 -9.58
CA ALA A 156 -25.76 -4.10 -10.87
C ALA A 156 -24.22 -4.14 -10.90
N LEU A 157 -23.54 -3.81 -9.79
CA LEU A 157 -22.09 -3.96 -9.68
C LEU A 157 -21.65 -5.42 -9.70
N GLU A 158 -22.43 -6.37 -9.17
CA GLU A 158 -22.08 -7.79 -9.19
C GLU A 158 -21.88 -8.33 -10.61
N LEU A 159 -22.68 -7.85 -11.56
CA LEU A 159 -22.58 -8.20 -12.98
C LEU A 159 -21.27 -7.71 -13.62
N GLN A 160 -20.64 -6.72 -13.01
CA GLN A 160 -19.40 -6.08 -13.46
C GLN A 160 -18.17 -6.55 -12.67
N VAL A 161 -18.34 -7.45 -11.70
CA VAL A 161 -17.23 -8.02 -10.94
C VAL A 161 -16.38 -8.90 -11.85
N ILE A 162 -15.11 -8.55 -11.95
CA ILE A 162 -14.10 -9.30 -12.70
C ILE A 162 -13.14 -10.02 -11.74
N ARG A 163 -12.43 -11.02 -12.27
CA ARG A 163 -11.37 -11.68 -11.51
C ARG A 163 -10.17 -10.76 -11.36
N ALA A 164 -9.59 -10.73 -10.16
CA ALA A 164 -8.30 -10.09 -9.94
C ALA A 164 -7.23 -10.72 -10.86
N PRO A 165 -6.33 -9.92 -11.47
CA PRO A 165 -5.22 -10.46 -12.23
C PRO A 165 -4.28 -11.26 -11.33
N ARG A 166 -3.66 -12.30 -11.90
CA ARG A 166 -2.73 -13.17 -11.15
C ARG A 166 -1.59 -12.32 -10.57
N GLY A 167 -1.37 -12.43 -9.26
CA GLY A 167 -0.31 -11.70 -8.57
C GLY A 167 -0.75 -10.42 -7.85
N ALA A 168 -2.02 -10.01 -7.97
CA ALA A 168 -2.57 -8.85 -7.26
C ALA A 168 -2.75 -9.02 -5.73
N ARG A 169 -1.96 -9.89 -5.08
CA ARG A 169 -2.03 -10.08 -3.63
C ARG A 169 -1.67 -8.76 -2.93
N ASP A 170 -2.30 -8.53 -1.77
CA ASP A 170 -2.30 -7.29 -1.02
C ASP A 170 -0.87 -6.74 -0.74
N GLY A 171 -0.40 -5.85 -1.60
CA GLY A 171 0.87 -5.11 -1.43
C GLY A 171 2.04 -5.73 -2.20
N GLU A 172 2.74 -4.88 -2.95
CA GLU A 172 3.95 -5.15 -3.75
C GLU A 172 3.68 -5.71 -5.17
N GLY A 173 3.77 -4.84 -6.18
CA GLY A 173 3.65 -5.26 -7.58
C GLY A 173 3.61 -4.15 -8.63
N GLY A 174 4.29 -3.03 -8.40
CA GLY A 174 4.52 -2.00 -9.42
C GLY A 174 5.55 -2.48 -10.44
N GLY A 175 5.16 -3.39 -11.33
CA GLY A 175 5.97 -3.78 -12.48
C GLY A 175 6.03 -2.63 -13.48
N ARG A 176 7.18 -1.94 -13.54
CA ARG A 176 7.52 -0.99 -14.60
C ARG A 176 7.43 -1.69 -15.95
N GLY A 177 6.31 -1.50 -16.65
CA GLY A 177 6.22 -1.80 -18.08
C GLY A 177 7.11 -0.84 -18.85
N ASN A 178 8.10 -1.38 -19.56
CA ASN A 178 8.98 -0.63 -20.45
C ASN A 178 8.16 0.00 -21.59
N PRO A 179 8.11 1.34 -21.75
CA PRO A 179 7.38 1.99 -22.84
C PRO A 179 7.99 1.77 -24.23
N GLY A 180 9.10 1.01 -24.34
CA GLY A 180 9.85 0.82 -25.59
C GLY A 180 9.80 -0.58 -26.22
N ALA A 181 8.99 -1.53 -25.76
CA ALA A 181 8.90 -2.82 -26.45
C ALA A 181 8.01 -2.70 -27.71
N PRO A 182 8.54 -2.90 -28.93
CA PRO A 182 7.70 -2.92 -30.12
C PRO A 182 6.71 -4.09 -30.02
N VAL A 183 5.42 -3.80 -30.23
CA VAL A 183 4.40 -4.83 -30.45
C VAL A 183 4.82 -5.61 -31.68
N ALA A 184 5.22 -6.87 -31.48
CA ALA A 184 5.42 -7.81 -32.58
C ALA A 184 4.06 -8.04 -33.24
N LEU A 185 3.87 -7.42 -34.41
CA LEU A 185 2.80 -7.78 -35.33
C LEU A 185 3.09 -9.20 -35.81
N ASN A 186 2.23 -10.15 -35.46
CA ASN A 186 2.26 -11.46 -36.11
C ASN A 186 1.80 -11.27 -37.58
N PRO A 187 2.55 -11.78 -38.57
CA PRO A 187 2.03 -11.87 -39.93
C PRO A 187 0.92 -12.94 -40.00
N ALA A 188 -0.04 -12.69 -40.89
CA ALA A 188 -1.21 -13.51 -41.16
C ALA A 188 -0.88 -14.88 -41.78
#